data_AF-A0A920MQJ8-F1
#
_entry.id   AF-A0A920MQJ8-F1
#
_cell.length_a   1.000
_cell.length_b   1.000
_cell.length_c   1.000
_cell.angle_alpha   90.00
_cell.angle_beta   90.00
_cell.angle_gamma   90.00
#
_symmetry.space_group_name_H-M   'P 1'
#
loop_
_entity.id
_entity.type
_entity.pdbx_description
1 polymer ?
#
loop_
_entity_poly.entity_id
_entity_poly.type
_entity_poly.pdbx_seq_one_letter_code
_entity_poly.pdbx_strand_id
1 'polypeptide(L)'
;MRQILLLLNISLIFGELISPYNGALLNHTHVLFEWTQTPEATHYEFQLSEDSGFSNPILNFEDNSLILSKEMLLIGMVHTIGE
;
A
#
# COMPACT_ATOMS: atom_id res chain seq x y z
N MET A 1 13.50 3.40 -33.97
CA MET A 1 12.59 3.71 -32.85
C MET A 1 13.37 3.47 -31.56
N ARG A 2 13.97 4.50 -30.95
CA ARG A 2 14.61 4.34 -29.64
C ARG A 2 13.47 4.29 -28.62
N GLN A 3 13.22 3.12 -28.04
CA GLN A 3 12.41 3.05 -26.83
C GLN A 3 13.13 3.86 -25.76
N ILE A 4 12.62 5.05 -25.49
CA ILE A 4 12.94 5.79 -24.28
C ILE A 4 12.36 4.93 -23.16
N LEU A 5 13.24 4.21 -22.46
CA LEU A 5 12.91 3.65 -21.16
C LEU A 5 12.90 4.85 -20.21
N LEU A 6 11.72 5.45 -20.03
CA LEU A 6 11.47 6.36 -18.92
C LEU A 6 11.66 5.52 -17.65
N LEU A 7 12.90 5.48 -17.14
CA LEU A 7 13.14 5.24 -15.72
C LEU A 7 12.60 6.46 -15.00
N LEU A 8 11.28 6.52 -14.92
CA LEU A 8 10.55 7.33 -13.98
C LEU A 8 11.09 6.87 -12.62
N ASN A 9 12.09 7.60 -12.12
CA ASN A 9 12.49 7.58 -10.73
C ASN A 9 11.30 8.20 -9.99
N ILE A 10 10.19 7.47 -9.94
CA ILE A 10 9.15 7.72 -8.97
C ILE A 10 9.84 7.28 -7.69
N SER A 11 10.40 8.26 -6.99
CA SER A 11 10.62 8.11 -5.56
C SER A 11 9.23 7.89 -4.98
N LEU A 12 8.75 6.64 -5.02
CA LEU A 12 7.55 6.21 -4.32
C LEU A 12 7.92 6.36 -2.86
N ILE A 13 7.58 7.51 -2.29
CA ILE A 13 7.61 7.66 -0.85
C ILE A 13 6.51 6.73 -0.39
N PHE A 14 6.85 5.60 0.23
CA PHE A 14 5.84 4.71 0.78
C PHE A 14 5.59 5.12 2.22
N GLY A 15 4.32 5.28 2.59
CA GLY A 15 3.92 5.22 3.99
C GLY A 15 4.38 3.89 4.57
N GLU A 16 5.20 3.92 5.61
CA GLU A 16 5.68 2.71 6.25
C GLU A 16 4.52 2.05 6.99
N LEU A 17 4.21 0.78 6.67
CA LEU A 17 3.15 0.04 7.35
C LEU A 17 3.55 -0.22 8.81
N ILE A 18 2.83 0.39 9.75
CA ILE A 18 2.99 0.23 11.19
C ILE A 18 2.34 -1.08 11.64
N SER A 19 1.14 -1.36 11.13
CA SER A 19 0.38 -2.56 11.45
C SER A 19 -0.39 -3.06 10.21
N PRO A 20 -0.51 -4.39 10.03
CA PRO A 20 0.31 -5.41 10.67
C PRO A 20 1.77 -5.30 10.21
N TYR A 21 2.73 -5.60 11.09
CA TYR A 21 4.13 -5.64 10.67
C TYR A 21 4.36 -6.77 9.64
N ASN A 22 5.36 -6.61 8.78
CA ASN A 22 5.63 -7.60 7.74
C ASN A 22 5.89 -9.00 8.33
N GLY A 23 5.15 -10.00 7.84
CA GLY A 23 5.23 -11.38 8.33
C GLY A 23 4.45 -11.65 9.62
N ALA A 24 3.59 -10.73 10.07
CA ALA A 24 2.70 -11.00 11.21
C ALA A 24 1.78 -12.20 10.95
N LEU A 25 1.67 -13.08 11.94
CA LEU A 25 0.68 -14.15 11.95
C LEU A 25 -0.61 -13.61 12.54
N LEU A 26 -1.62 -13.45 11.70
CA LEU A 26 -2.94 -12.97 12.10
C LEU A 26 -3.84 -14.16 12.41
N ASN A 27 -4.46 -14.16 13.59
CA ASN A 27 -5.38 -15.20 14.05
C ASN A 27 -6.85 -14.74 14.05
N HIS A 28 -7.12 -13.61 13.40
CA HIS A 28 -8.41 -12.95 13.31
C HIS A 28 -8.61 -12.46 11.87
N THR A 29 -9.87 -12.30 11.48
CA THR A 29 -10.23 -11.83 10.13
C THR A 29 -10.36 -10.32 10.05
N HIS A 30 -10.46 -9.61 11.16
CA HIS A 30 -10.58 -8.15 11.16
C HIS A 30 -9.21 -7.51 11.34
N VAL A 31 -8.59 -7.10 10.24
CA VAL A 31 -7.23 -6.58 10.25
C VAL A 31 -7.28 -5.07 10.26
N LEU A 32 -6.57 -4.48 11.23
CA LEU A 32 -6.33 -3.05 11.31
C LEU A 32 -4.99 -2.73 10.63
N PHE A 33 -5.09 -2.01 9.52
CA PHE A 33 -3.96 -1.45 8.81
C PHE A 33 -3.70 -0.04 9.31
N GLU A 34 -2.44 0.25 9.60
CA GLU A 34 -1.97 1.56 10.04
C GLU A 34 -0.63 1.85 9.35
N TRP A 35 -0.42 3.07 8.89
CA TRP A 35 0.81 3.49 8.22
C TRP A 35 1.28 4.86 8.68
N THR A 36 2.58 5.13 8.50
CA THR A 36 3.15 6.42 8.85
C THR A 36 2.64 7.52 7.93
N GLN A 37 2.41 8.70 8.52
CA GLN A 37 2.07 9.88 7.74
C GLN A 37 3.30 10.33 6.95
N THR A 38 3.14 10.45 5.64
CA THR A 38 4.14 11.05 4.76
C THR A 38 3.88 12.55 4.66
N PRO A 39 4.87 13.42 4.97
CA PRO A 39 4.75 14.86 4.73
C PRO A 39 4.44 15.14 3.26
N GLU A 40 3.58 16.12 2.99
CA GLU A 40 3.12 16.49 1.63
C GLU A 40 2.31 15.42 0.87
N ALA A 41 1.96 14.30 1.52
CA ALA A 41 1.03 13.34 0.92
C ALA A 41 -0.36 13.96 0.78
N THR A 42 -0.90 13.95 -0.43
CA THR A 42 -2.29 14.40 -0.64
C THR A 42 -3.26 13.28 -0.32
N HIS A 43 -2.94 12.05 -0.76
CA HIS A 43 -3.75 10.83 -0.63
C HIS A 43 -2.83 9.60 -0.53
N TYR A 44 -3.36 8.48 -0.05
CA TYR A 44 -2.71 7.17 -0.02
C TYR A 44 -3.44 6.21 -0.94
N GLU A 45 -2.70 5.34 -1.63
CA GLU A 45 -3.25 4.22 -2.39
C GLU A 45 -3.01 2.94 -1.60
N PHE A 46 -4.06 2.19 -1.26
CA PHE A 46 -3.93 0.89 -0.60
C PHE A 46 -4.07 -0.23 -1.62
N GLN A 47 -3.09 -1.15 -1.65
CA GLN A 47 -3.11 -2.32 -2.52
C GLN A 47 -2.95 -3.63 -1.75
N LEU A 48 -3.90 -4.55 -1.91
CA LEU A 48 -3.79 -5.92 -1.41
C LEU A 48 -3.52 -6.86 -2.57
N SER A 49 -2.53 -7.74 -2.46
CA SER A 49 -2.22 -8.72 -3.50
C SER A 49 -1.63 -9.99 -2.90
N GLU A 50 -1.96 -11.14 -3.48
CA GLU A 50 -1.22 -12.40 -3.26
C GLU A 50 0.06 -12.46 -4.10
N ASP A 51 0.10 -11.71 -5.21
CA ASP A 51 1.27 -11.56 -6.07
C ASP A 51 2.16 -10.43 -5.56
N SER A 52 3.43 -10.74 -5.29
CA SER A 52 4.44 -9.74 -4.90
C SER A 52 4.68 -8.67 -5.95
N GLY A 53 4.31 -8.93 -7.21
CA GLY A 53 4.39 -7.96 -8.31
C GLY A 53 3.22 -6.98 -8.37
N PHE A 54 2.19 -7.16 -7.54
CA PHE A 54 0.96 -6.33 -7.58
C PHE A 54 0.32 -6.27 -8.96
N SER A 55 0.52 -7.29 -9.79
CA SER A 55 0.08 -7.27 -11.19
C SER A 55 -1.45 -7.32 -11.31
N ASN A 56 -2.11 -7.95 -10.33
CA ASN A 56 -3.56 -8.07 -10.22
C ASN A 56 -3.96 -7.99 -8.73
N PRO A 57 -4.06 -6.77 -8.16
CA PRO A 57 -4.38 -6.61 -6.76
C PRO A 57 -5.83 -7.06 -6.48
N ILE A 58 -6.02 -7.74 -5.36
CA ILE A 58 -7.32 -8.12 -4.78
C ILE A 58 -8.11 -6.87 -4.39
N LEU A 59 -7.43 -5.87 -3.81
CA LEU A 59 -8.00 -4.57 -3.50
C LEU A 59 -7.07 -3.48 -4.03
N ASN A 60 -7.65 -2.46 -4.65
CA ASN A 60 -6.97 -1.22 -4.96
C ASN A 60 -7.93 -0.05 -4.76
N PHE A 61 -7.58 0.91 -3.91
CA PHE A 61 -8.35 2.12 -3.71
C PHE A 61 -7.49 3.24 -3.10
N GLU A 62 -7.98 4.47 -3.24
CA GLU A 62 -7.38 5.66 -2.65
C GLU A 62 -8.11 6.04 -1.35
N ASP A 63 -7.37 6.44 -0.33
CA ASP A 63 -7.87 6.91 0.96
C ASP A 63 -6.97 8.02 1.54
N ASN A 64 -7.57 8.92 2.32
CA ASN A 64 -6.90 10.01 3.02
C ASN A 64 -6.71 9.72 4.51
N SER A 65 -7.30 8.64 5.00
CA SER A 65 -7.08 8.15 6.35
C SER A 65 -5.66 7.63 6.52
N LEU A 66 -5.22 7.47 7.77
CA LEU A 66 -4.01 6.74 8.15
C LEU A 66 -4.32 5.34 8.71
N ILE A 67 -5.60 5.01 8.80
CA ILE A 67 -6.12 3.81 9.44
C ILE A 67 -7.21 3.21 8.56
N LEU A 68 -7.13 1.91 8.33
CA LEU A 68 -8.12 1.13 7.60
C LEU A 68 -8.45 -0.16 8.36
N SER A 69 -9.74 -0.40 8.61
CA SER A 69 -10.23 -1.68 9.14
C SER A 69 -10.90 -2.46 8.03
N LYS A 70 -10.40 -3.66 7.73
CA LYS A 70 -11.01 -4.54 6.73
C LYS A 70 -11.12 -5.97 7.24
N GLU A 71 -12.26 -6.60 6.93
CA GLU A 71 -12.37 -8.05 6.99
C GLU A 71 -11.48 -8.65 5.89
N MET A 72 -10.42 -9.32 6.30
CA MET A 72 -9.31 -9.72 5.45
C MET A 72 -8.86 -11.14 5.80
N LEU A 73 -8.61 -11.94 4.76
CA LEU A 73 -8.00 -13.27 4.89
C LEU A 73 -6.50 -13.27 4.52
N LEU A 74 -5.96 -12.16 3.99
CA LEU A 74 -4.60 -12.04 3.41
C LEU A 74 -3.97 -10.65 3.67
N ILE A 75 -2.64 -10.55 3.66
CA ILE A 75 -1.86 -9.35 4.04
C ILE A 75 -1.66 -8.42 2.82
N GLY A 76 -1.79 -7.09 2.99
CA GLY A 76 -1.67 -6.07 1.93
C GLY A 76 -0.50 -5.08 2.09
N MET A 77 -0.32 -4.20 1.12
CA MET A 77 0.67 -3.10 1.06
C MET A 77 -0.01 -1.74 0.84
N VAL A 78 0.64 -0.65 1.26
CA VAL A 78 0.15 0.74 1.11
C VAL A 78 1.19 1.54 0.32
N HIS A 79 0.72 2.34 -0.64
CA HIS A 79 1.47 3.28 -1.46
C HIS A 79 1.04 4.72 -1.12
N THR A 80 1.92 5.71 -1.31
CA THR A 80 1.57 7.13 -1.14
C THR A 80 1.69 7.86 -2.49
N ILE A 81 0.75 8.76 -2.75
CA ILE A 81 0.76 9.60 -3.95
C ILE A 81 1.06 11.05 -3.52
N GLY A 82 2.21 11.57 -3.98
CA GLY A 82 2.62 12.97 -3.83
C GLY A 82 2.30 13.80 -5.07
N GLU A 83 2.36 15.12 -4.94
CA GLU A 83 2.26 16.07 -6.08
C GLU A 83 3.52 16.10 -6.95
#